data_AF-A0A5C6CH64-F1
#
_entry.id   AF-A0A5C6CH64-F1
#
_cell.length_a   1.000
_cell.length_b   1.000
_cell.length_c   1.000
_cell.angle_alpha   90.00
_cell.angle_beta   90.00
_cell.angle_gamma   90.00
#
_symmetry.space_group_name_H-M   'P 1'
#
loop_
_entity.id
_entity.type
_entity.pdbx_description
1 polymer ?
#
loop_
_entity_poly.entity_id
_entity_poly.type
_entity_poly.pdbx_seq_one_letter_code
_entity_poly.pdbx_strand_id
1 'polypeptide(L)'
;MAKTDKFGSPPKRSRVIRFRDLTPVAVSASIVVRAAIVAVAAIAVTPSLATAEKWTGLRGDRSVEADLLGIWEGNAILKFANGRRVSVPLINLISDSRIRANKVAATIETHRAELVSELKAQAAEAAAPAPSTLPEPPAAPDYRPLASKAGAIETLQHIDDQSQSGHVLLAYFDSLPPKYRADLDGVVKAGADTLDVAKIDATLGPLYRLADLIVTRQNWIFSHPRMQMLDEQTQQTLQTLILSAAGSLRNALDPTAFTAETLGGMPLRDWIVQRDSAIAPHLYALTNALPTGGATYEEYVEGQQHGNSGYGMEPEFGPVEPEGPVGPADPLGPAGDPMAGPADAPGPAMGPAAGPAVSPAATPDAGKKEAPESDTMKVKVTQNGQSIILEMLRVDDFWIPKSMADHWDQTIASSKEKVTTSGLTSLIDHPVLVTLGTMLQPMTTSLESASNAEEFHQSMESIFQQTQMLASTLASLAGNASGFSNPWQPASSSSTNPKNRNGRRSREPGMPAMDSPAMEPAMPAMEGSAGAP
;
A
#
# COMPACT_ATOMS: atom_id res chain seq x y z
N MET A 1 7.30 29.35 -74.31
CA MET A 1 5.92 29.80 -74.63
C MET A 1 4.97 29.07 -73.68
N ALA A 2 3.93 29.77 -73.25
CA ALA A 2 2.85 29.39 -72.31
C ALA A 2 3.09 29.78 -70.83
N LYS A 3 2.09 30.51 -70.33
CA LYS A 3 2.01 31.36 -69.13
C LYS A 3 1.85 30.54 -67.84
N THR A 4 2.47 31.02 -66.77
CA THR A 4 2.18 30.60 -65.39
C THR A 4 1.17 31.56 -64.76
N ASP A 5 -0.02 31.05 -64.45
CA ASP A 5 -1.07 31.74 -63.72
C ASP A 5 -0.91 31.58 -62.20
N LYS A 6 -1.12 32.70 -61.50
CA LYS A 6 -1.17 32.85 -60.05
C LYS A 6 -2.48 32.30 -59.48
N PHE A 7 -2.39 31.37 -58.53
CA PHE A 7 -3.38 31.13 -57.46
C PHE A 7 -2.57 30.55 -56.28
N GLY A 8 -2.49 31.15 -55.09
CA GLY A 8 -3.58 31.53 -54.19
C GLY A 8 -3.42 30.67 -52.93
N SER A 9 -2.66 31.15 -51.94
CA SER A 9 -2.39 30.42 -50.70
C SER A 9 -3.65 30.23 -49.85
N PRO A 10 -3.95 29.02 -49.35
CA PRO A 10 -4.95 28.82 -48.31
C PRO A 10 -4.35 28.98 -46.89
N PRO A 11 -5.17 29.38 -45.90
CA PRO A 11 -4.71 29.77 -44.57
C PRO A 11 -4.28 28.59 -43.71
N LYS A 12 -3.15 28.74 -43.00
CA LYS A 12 -2.74 27.86 -41.90
C LYS A 12 -3.72 28.03 -40.73
N ARG A 13 -4.69 27.11 -40.62
CA ARG A 13 -5.45 26.89 -39.37
C ARG A 13 -4.70 25.87 -38.52
N SER A 14 -4.01 26.35 -37.48
CA SER A 14 -3.53 25.52 -36.38
C SER A 14 -4.73 25.00 -35.59
N ARG A 15 -5.15 23.75 -35.82
CA ARG A 15 -6.04 23.04 -34.91
C ARG A 15 -5.23 22.63 -33.68
N VAL A 16 -5.45 23.33 -32.58
CA VAL A 16 -5.19 22.81 -31.24
C VAL A 16 -6.20 21.70 -31.01
N ILE A 17 -5.77 20.45 -31.13
CA ILE A 17 -6.56 19.30 -30.70
C ILE A 17 -6.46 19.26 -29.18
N ARG A 18 -7.46 19.81 -28.49
CA ARG A 18 -7.69 19.55 -27.08
C ARG A 18 -8.29 18.14 -26.97
N PHE A 19 -7.55 17.20 -26.40
CA PHE A 19 -8.16 16.00 -25.86
C PHE A 19 -8.93 16.39 -24.60
N ARG A 20 -10.25 16.55 -24.77
CA ARG A 20 -11.22 16.58 -23.71
C ARG A 20 -12.02 15.28 -23.84
N ASP A 21 -12.23 14.64 -22.71
CA ASP A 21 -13.19 13.56 -22.50
C ASP A 21 -12.88 12.21 -23.18
N LEU A 22 -12.23 11.33 -22.43
CA LEU A 22 -12.45 9.88 -22.55
C LEU A 22 -12.95 9.38 -21.20
N THR A 23 -14.28 9.34 -21.08
CA THR A 23 -14.94 8.28 -20.31
C THR A 23 -14.59 6.92 -20.93
N PRO A 24 -14.56 5.86 -20.12
CA PRO A 24 -15.00 4.57 -20.61
C PRO A 24 -16.22 4.12 -19.82
N VAL A 25 -17.39 4.29 -20.43
CA VAL A 25 -18.52 3.39 -20.21
C VAL A 25 -18.18 2.07 -20.89
N ALA A 26 -18.29 0.99 -20.11
CA ALA A 26 -18.63 -0.36 -20.51
C ALA A 26 -18.29 -0.79 -21.95
N VAL A 27 -17.15 -1.47 -22.10
CA VAL A 27 -17.03 -2.56 -23.07
C VAL A 27 -17.19 -3.86 -22.30
N SER A 28 -18.43 -4.33 -22.22
CA SER A 28 -18.75 -5.73 -21.99
C SER A 28 -18.36 -6.53 -23.23
N ALA A 29 -17.35 -7.39 -23.12
CA ALA A 29 -17.24 -8.61 -23.92
C ALA A 29 -16.10 -9.48 -23.38
N SER A 30 -16.46 -10.43 -22.52
CA SER A 30 -16.20 -11.85 -22.75
C SER A 30 -14.87 -12.19 -23.43
N ILE A 31 -13.80 -12.42 -22.66
CA ILE A 31 -12.74 -13.39 -23.03
C ILE A 31 -11.92 -13.92 -21.83
N VAL A 32 -11.87 -13.26 -20.66
CA VAL A 32 -11.10 -13.79 -19.51
C VAL A 32 -11.97 -14.54 -18.47
N VAL A 33 -13.28 -14.29 -18.44
CA VAL A 33 -14.26 -15.07 -17.65
C VAL A 33 -14.59 -16.44 -18.31
N ARG A 34 -13.97 -16.77 -19.45
CA ARG A 34 -14.03 -18.12 -20.05
C ARG A 34 -12.77 -18.98 -19.82
N ALA A 35 -11.78 -18.50 -19.07
CA ALA A 35 -10.61 -19.31 -18.71
C ALA A 35 -10.56 -19.69 -17.21
N ALA A 36 -11.31 -19.01 -16.33
CA ALA A 36 -11.35 -19.33 -14.90
C ALA A 36 -12.67 -19.95 -14.39
N ILE A 37 -13.71 -20.03 -15.24
CA ILE A 37 -14.95 -20.81 -15.02
C ILE A 37 -14.98 -22.04 -15.96
N VAL A 38 -13.81 -22.57 -16.32
CA VAL A 38 -13.66 -23.85 -17.06
C VAL A 38 -12.70 -24.83 -16.36
N ALA A 39 -11.99 -24.44 -15.30
CA ALA A 39 -11.21 -25.38 -14.49
C ALA A 39 -11.99 -26.03 -13.32
N VAL A 40 -13.24 -25.61 -13.08
CA VAL A 40 -14.17 -26.25 -12.10
C VAL A 40 -15.40 -26.87 -12.80
N ALA A 41 -15.46 -26.81 -14.14
CA ALA A 41 -16.50 -27.47 -14.95
C ALA A 41 -15.95 -28.46 -16.01
N ALA A 42 -14.69 -28.89 -15.86
CA ALA A 42 -14.09 -29.94 -16.69
C ALA A 42 -13.32 -31.00 -15.88
N ILE A 43 -13.60 -31.15 -14.58
CA ILE A 43 -13.85 -32.51 -14.11
C ILE A 43 -15.26 -32.81 -14.59
N ALA A 44 -15.37 -33.14 -15.88
CA ALA A 44 -16.32 -34.14 -16.25
C ALA A 44 -15.89 -35.37 -15.44
N VAL A 45 -16.44 -35.48 -14.23
CA VAL A 45 -16.91 -36.76 -13.75
C VAL A 45 -17.86 -37.12 -14.88
N THR A 46 -17.35 -37.76 -15.93
CA THR A 46 -18.16 -38.72 -16.65
C THR A 46 -18.78 -39.47 -15.49
N PRO A 47 -20.11 -39.41 -15.28
CA PRO A 47 -20.70 -40.41 -14.44
C PRO A 47 -20.22 -41.68 -15.13
N SER A 48 -19.24 -42.36 -14.54
CA SER A 48 -19.12 -43.78 -14.73
C SER A 48 -20.56 -44.19 -14.53
N LEU A 49 -21.21 -44.56 -15.63
CA LEU A 49 -22.53 -45.15 -15.62
C LEU A 49 -22.28 -46.37 -14.77
N ALA A 50 -22.42 -46.19 -13.45
CA ALA A 50 -22.29 -47.21 -12.45
C ALA A 50 -23.48 -48.07 -12.81
N THR A 51 -23.20 -49.08 -13.62
CA THR A 51 -24.19 -50.07 -14.01
C THR A 51 -24.68 -50.60 -12.68
N ALA A 52 -25.90 -50.22 -12.31
CA ALA A 52 -26.50 -50.53 -11.03
C ALA A 52 -26.23 -52.01 -10.75
N GLU A 53 -25.45 -52.27 -9.70
CA GLU A 53 -24.92 -53.61 -9.49
C GLU A 53 -26.07 -54.55 -9.11
N LYS A 54 -26.06 -55.78 -9.67
CA LYS A 54 -27.09 -56.77 -9.39
C LYS A 54 -26.76 -57.53 -8.10
N TRP A 55 -27.59 -57.35 -7.08
CA TRP A 55 -27.50 -58.01 -5.78
C TRP A 55 -28.53 -59.13 -5.69
N THR A 56 -28.08 -60.37 -5.43
CA THR A 56 -28.95 -61.54 -5.40
C THR A 56 -29.09 -62.09 -3.98
N GLY A 57 -30.34 -62.33 -3.56
CA GLY A 57 -30.65 -62.92 -2.25
C GLY A 57 -30.25 -64.38 -2.17
N LEU A 58 -30.03 -64.91 -0.96
CA LEU A 58 -29.48 -66.23 -0.67
C LEU A 58 -30.18 -67.40 -1.39
N ARG A 59 -31.49 -67.29 -1.60
CA ARG A 59 -32.31 -68.31 -2.28
C ARG A 59 -32.23 -68.26 -3.81
N GLY A 60 -31.61 -67.22 -4.38
CA GLY A 60 -31.53 -66.99 -5.83
C GLY A 60 -32.83 -66.52 -6.49
N ASP A 61 -33.94 -66.45 -5.75
CA ASP A 61 -35.28 -66.13 -6.25
C ASP A 61 -35.51 -64.63 -6.49
N ARG A 62 -34.69 -63.77 -5.87
CA ARG A 62 -34.80 -62.31 -5.97
C ARG A 62 -33.44 -61.68 -6.26
N SER A 63 -33.40 -60.82 -7.28
CA SER A 63 -32.26 -59.97 -7.59
C SER A 63 -32.70 -58.53 -7.73
N VAL A 64 -31.88 -57.59 -7.25
CA VAL A 64 -32.15 -56.16 -7.30
C VAL A 64 -30.96 -55.42 -7.86
N GLU A 65 -31.21 -54.41 -8.69
CA GLU A 65 -30.18 -53.49 -9.19
C GLU A 65 -30.15 -52.27 -8.29
N ALA A 66 -29.01 -52.04 -7.64
CA ALA A 66 -28.83 -50.94 -6.69
C ALA A 66 -27.34 -50.62 -6.51
N ASP A 67 -27.04 -49.41 -6.05
CA ASP A 67 -25.69 -49.00 -5.66
C ASP A 67 -25.45 -49.31 -4.19
N LEU A 68 -24.31 -49.91 -3.86
CA LEU A 68 -23.92 -50.09 -2.47
C LEU A 68 -23.42 -48.77 -1.88
N LEU A 69 -24.08 -48.27 -0.83
CA LEU A 69 -23.63 -47.09 -0.09
C LEU A 69 -22.61 -47.42 1.01
N GLY A 70 -22.61 -48.68 1.48
CA GLY A 70 -21.72 -49.18 2.53
C GLY A 70 -22.33 -50.36 3.29
N ILE A 71 -21.60 -50.85 4.28
CA ILE A 71 -22.05 -51.89 5.21
C ILE A 71 -22.22 -51.25 6.59
N TRP A 72 -23.37 -51.45 7.24
CA TRP A 72 -23.65 -50.97 8.59
C TRP A 72 -24.24 -52.11 9.43
N GLU A 73 -23.63 -52.40 10.57
CA GLU A 73 -24.07 -53.47 11.50
C GLU A 73 -24.33 -54.82 10.80
N GLY A 74 -23.47 -55.20 9.84
CA GLY A 74 -23.62 -56.44 9.09
C GLY A 74 -24.70 -56.42 7.99
N ASN A 75 -25.27 -55.26 7.68
CA ASN A 75 -26.23 -55.06 6.59
C ASN A 75 -25.60 -54.25 5.45
N ALA A 76 -25.81 -54.69 4.21
CA ALA A 76 -25.50 -53.92 3.02
C ALA A 76 -26.60 -52.86 2.82
N ILE A 77 -26.23 -51.59 2.79
CA ILE A 77 -27.16 -50.48 2.53
C ILE A 77 -27.15 -50.21 1.01
N LEU A 78 -28.23 -50.57 0.35
CA LEU A 78 -28.40 -50.47 -1.10
C LEU A 78 -29.28 -49.26 -1.45
N LYS A 79 -28.85 -48.45 -2.42
CA LYS A 79 -29.62 -47.33 -2.98
C LYS A 79 -30.11 -47.69 -4.38
N PHE A 80 -31.41 -47.75 -4.54
CA PHE A 80 -32.04 -47.98 -5.84
C PHE A 80 -31.98 -46.71 -6.72
N ALA A 81 -32.21 -46.88 -8.02
CA ALA A 81 -32.27 -45.77 -8.98
C ALA A 81 -33.34 -44.70 -8.64
N ASN A 82 -34.42 -45.08 -7.96
CA ASN A 82 -35.45 -44.16 -7.46
C ASN A 82 -35.05 -43.42 -6.17
N GLY A 83 -33.80 -43.57 -5.70
CA GLY A 83 -33.29 -42.97 -4.47
C GLY A 83 -33.68 -43.70 -3.18
N ARG A 84 -34.55 -44.72 -3.25
CA ARG A 84 -34.94 -45.52 -2.07
C ARG A 84 -33.72 -46.27 -1.53
N ARG A 85 -33.53 -46.22 -0.21
CA ARG A 85 -32.49 -46.98 0.49
C ARG A 85 -33.11 -48.22 1.13
N VAL A 86 -32.43 -49.36 1.04
CA VAL A 86 -32.83 -50.62 1.68
C VAL A 86 -31.64 -51.22 2.39
N SER A 87 -31.86 -51.66 3.62
CA SER A 87 -30.90 -52.41 4.41
C SER A 87 -31.13 -53.90 4.17
N VAL A 88 -30.14 -54.60 3.63
CA VAL A 88 -30.20 -56.05 3.39
C VAL A 88 -29.13 -56.72 4.24
N PRO A 89 -29.49 -57.63 5.16
CA PRO A 89 -28.50 -58.39 5.92
C PRO A 89 -27.54 -59.14 5.00
N LEU A 90 -26.23 -59.05 5.23
CA LEU A 90 -25.23 -59.71 4.39
C LEU A 90 -25.43 -61.23 4.35
N ILE A 91 -25.91 -61.83 5.44
CA ILE A 91 -26.24 -63.26 5.52
C ILE A 91 -27.35 -63.67 4.55
N ASN A 92 -28.22 -62.72 4.18
CA ASN A 92 -29.31 -62.93 3.24
C ASN A 92 -28.91 -62.75 1.77
N LEU A 93 -27.64 -62.44 1.47
CA LEU A 93 -27.11 -62.39 0.10
C LEU A 93 -26.42 -63.70 -0.28
N ILE A 94 -26.33 -64.04 -1.57
CA ILE A 94 -25.47 -65.15 -2.02
C ILE A 94 -23.99 -64.82 -1.80
N SER A 95 -23.13 -65.84 -1.79
CA SER A 95 -21.68 -65.71 -1.60
C SER A 95 -21.06 -64.64 -2.51
N ASP A 96 -21.38 -64.64 -3.80
CA ASP A 96 -20.80 -63.70 -4.78
C ASP A 96 -21.20 -62.25 -4.51
N SER A 97 -22.44 -62.03 -4.06
CA SER A 97 -22.92 -60.70 -3.67
C SER A 97 -22.30 -60.26 -2.35
N ARG A 98 -22.03 -61.16 -1.39
CA ARG A 98 -21.29 -60.80 -0.16
C ARG A 98 -19.85 -60.42 -0.44
N ILE A 99 -19.15 -61.20 -1.27
CA ILE A 99 -17.75 -60.93 -1.65
C ILE A 99 -17.68 -59.57 -2.34
N ARG A 100 -18.60 -59.28 -3.26
CA ARG A 100 -18.70 -57.96 -3.91
C ARG A 100 -19.03 -56.85 -2.91
N ALA A 101 -19.99 -57.05 -2.02
CA ALA A 101 -20.34 -56.06 -1.00
C ALA A 101 -19.12 -55.69 -0.14
N ASN A 102 -18.37 -56.70 0.30
CA ASN A 102 -17.15 -56.48 1.10
C ASN A 102 -16.06 -55.76 0.29
N LYS A 103 -15.88 -56.10 -1.00
CA LYS A 103 -14.90 -55.44 -1.87
C LYS A 103 -15.26 -53.97 -2.10
N VAL A 104 -16.50 -53.67 -2.46
CA VAL A 104 -16.99 -52.29 -2.68
C VAL A 104 -16.96 -51.50 -1.37
N ALA A 105 -17.34 -52.12 -0.25
CA ALA A 105 -17.24 -51.47 1.06
C ALA A 105 -15.80 -51.13 1.43
N ALA A 106 -14.83 -52.02 1.15
CA ALA A 106 -13.41 -51.73 1.35
C ALA A 106 -12.94 -50.55 0.49
N THR A 107 -13.33 -50.49 -0.79
CA THR A 107 -13.01 -49.36 -1.67
C THR A 107 -13.64 -48.04 -1.19
N ILE A 108 -14.90 -48.06 -0.76
CA ILE A 108 -15.58 -46.88 -0.19
C ILE A 108 -14.86 -46.40 1.07
N GLU A 109 -14.43 -47.31 1.94
CA GLU A 109 -13.72 -46.97 3.18
C GLU A 109 -12.36 -46.35 2.89
N THR A 110 -11.58 -46.92 1.95
CA THR A 110 -10.31 -46.32 1.50
C THR A 110 -10.53 -44.91 0.93
N HIS A 111 -11.50 -44.73 0.04
CA HIS A 111 -11.80 -43.42 -0.55
C HIS A 111 -12.30 -42.40 0.50
N ARG A 112 -13.09 -42.84 1.49
CA ARG A 112 -13.49 -41.98 2.62
C ARG A 112 -12.29 -41.58 3.47
N ALA A 113 -11.39 -42.51 3.76
CA ALA A 113 -10.18 -42.21 4.52
C ALA A 113 -9.27 -41.22 3.77
N GLU A 114 -9.14 -41.38 2.45
CA GLU A 114 -8.42 -40.45 1.57
C GLU A 114 -9.06 -39.06 1.59
N LEU A 115 -10.37 -38.95 1.35
CA LEU A 115 -11.09 -37.67 1.40
C LEU A 115 -11.01 -37.00 2.77
N VAL A 116 -11.14 -37.75 3.87
CA VAL A 116 -10.99 -37.22 5.23
C VAL A 116 -9.56 -36.74 5.46
N SER A 117 -8.54 -37.46 4.95
CA SER A 117 -7.15 -37.03 5.03
C SER A 117 -6.90 -35.76 4.23
N GLU A 118 -7.45 -35.67 3.02
CA GLU A 118 -7.36 -34.48 2.15
C GLU A 118 -8.06 -33.27 2.79
N LEU A 119 -9.29 -33.44 3.28
CA LEU A 119 -10.03 -32.37 3.99
C LEU A 119 -9.30 -31.93 5.25
N LYS A 120 -8.67 -32.84 6.00
CA LYS A 120 -7.84 -32.49 7.15
C LYS A 120 -6.59 -31.72 6.73
N ALA A 121 -5.95 -32.10 5.63
CA ALA A 121 -4.80 -31.38 5.09
C ALA A 121 -5.19 -29.97 4.64
N GLN A 122 -6.30 -29.82 3.89
CA GLN A 122 -6.84 -28.53 3.48
C GLN A 122 -7.25 -27.66 4.67
N ALA A 123 -7.89 -28.25 5.69
CA ALA A 123 -8.23 -27.52 6.91
C ALA A 123 -7.00 -27.09 7.69
N ALA A 124 -5.95 -27.93 7.74
CA ALA A 124 -4.67 -27.58 8.36
C ALA A 124 -3.94 -26.48 7.58
N GLU A 125 -4.00 -26.50 6.25
CA GLU A 125 -3.44 -25.47 5.38
C GLU A 125 -4.22 -24.15 5.47
N ALA A 126 -5.54 -24.20 5.51
CA ALA A 126 -6.40 -23.03 5.70
C ALA A 126 -6.26 -22.43 7.13
N ALA A 127 -6.04 -23.28 8.13
CA ALA A 127 -5.72 -22.86 9.49
C ALA A 127 -4.25 -22.42 9.64
N ALA A 128 -3.40 -22.67 8.63
CA ALA A 128 -2.01 -22.28 8.70
C ALA A 128 -1.90 -20.75 8.74
N PRO A 129 -0.97 -20.19 9.53
CA PRO A 129 -0.88 -18.75 9.71
C PRO A 129 -0.52 -17.97 8.45
N ALA A 130 0.34 -18.56 7.63
CA ALA A 130 0.71 -18.05 6.32
C ALA A 130 0.68 -19.19 5.29
N PRO A 131 0.56 -18.85 3.99
CA PRO A 131 0.85 -19.76 2.89
C PRO A 131 2.29 -20.27 3.00
N SER A 132 2.54 -21.46 2.44
CA SER A 132 3.85 -22.09 2.41
C SER A 132 4.92 -21.24 1.70
N THR A 133 4.52 -20.46 0.70
CA THR A 133 5.35 -19.45 0.04
C THR A 133 4.70 -18.09 0.20
N LEU A 134 5.43 -17.14 0.80
CA LEU A 134 4.96 -15.77 0.91
C LEU A 134 4.80 -15.19 -0.51
N PRO A 135 3.71 -14.46 -0.79
CA PRO A 135 3.55 -13.78 -2.06
C PRO A 135 4.66 -12.73 -2.18
N GLU A 136 5.50 -12.87 -3.21
CA GLU A 136 6.53 -11.88 -3.51
C GLU A 136 5.89 -10.70 -4.25
N PRO A 137 6.22 -9.46 -3.87
CA PRO A 137 5.77 -8.29 -4.62
C PRO A 137 6.34 -8.30 -6.05
N PRO A 138 5.72 -7.58 -6.99
CA PRO A 138 6.33 -7.37 -8.31
C PRO A 138 7.73 -6.78 -8.17
N ALA A 139 8.67 -7.27 -8.97
CA ALA A 139 10.02 -6.73 -9.00
C ALA A 139 9.98 -5.24 -9.36
N ALA A 140 10.72 -4.43 -8.61
CA ALA A 140 10.90 -3.02 -8.90
C ALA A 140 11.73 -2.84 -10.19
N PRO A 141 11.47 -1.80 -11.00
CA PRO A 141 12.35 -1.41 -12.10
C PRO A 141 13.75 -1.08 -11.57
N ASP A 142 14.81 -1.44 -12.29
CA ASP A 142 16.18 -1.16 -11.86
C ASP A 142 16.43 0.33 -11.60
N TYR A 143 17.18 0.62 -10.53
CA TYR A 143 17.64 1.96 -10.19
C TYR A 143 18.42 2.59 -11.34
N ARG A 144 18.09 3.84 -11.66
CA ARG A 144 18.83 4.65 -12.62
C ARG A 144 19.58 5.72 -11.84
N PRO A 145 20.89 5.93 -12.08
CA PRO A 145 21.63 7.02 -11.45
C PRO A 145 21.24 8.38 -12.03
N LEU A 146 21.36 9.43 -11.23
CA LEU A 146 21.18 10.80 -11.68
C LEU A 146 22.20 11.15 -12.77
N ALA A 147 21.74 11.81 -13.84
CA ALA A 147 22.63 12.26 -14.90
C ALA A 147 23.67 13.25 -14.38
N SER A 148 24.90 13.16 -14.89
CA SER A 148 25.95 14.12 -14.52
C SER A 148 25.53 15.52 -14.95
N LYS A 149 25.57 16.48 -14.02
CA LYS A 149 25.17 17.89 -14.22
C LYS A 149 23.69 18.07 -14.61
N ALA A 150 22.82 17.19 -14.11
CA ALA A 150 21.38 17.35 -14.25
C ALA A 150 20.92 18.74 -13.78
N GLY A 151 19.92 19.33 -14.45
CA GLY A 151 19.30 20.58 -14.00
C GLY A 151 18.48 20.40 -12.72
N ALA A 152 18.04 21.49 -12.09
CA ALA A 152 17.25 21.41 -10.85
C ALA A 152 15.91 20.65 -11.06
N ILE A 153 15.21 20.96 -12.16
CA ILE A 153 13.96 20.28 -12.54
C ILE A 153 14.21 18.80 -12.83
N GLU A 154 15.26 18.50 -13.61
CA GLU A 154 15.63 17.11 -13.94
C GLU A 154 16.00 16.31 -12.68
N THR A 155 16.67 16.93 -11.71
CA THR A 155 16.98 16.32 -10.41
C THR A 155 15.70 15.96 -9.65
N LEU A 156 14.71 16.87 -9.61
CA LEU A 156 13.44 16.61 -8.94
C LEU A 156 12.60 15.53 -9.66
N GLN A 157 12.57 15.58 -10.99
CA GLN A 157 11.93 14.55 -11.82
C GLN A 157 12.57 13.18 -11.60
N HIS A 158 13.90 13.13 -11.55
CA HIS A 158 14.64 11.92 -11.26
C HIS A 158 14.27 11.31 -9.90
N ILE A 159 14.21 12.14 -8.86
CA ILE A 159 13.80 11.68 -7.52
C ILE A 159 12.37 11.13 -7.54
N ASP A 160 11.43 11.79 -8.24
CA ASP A 160 10.05 11.32 -8.39
C ASP A 160 9.98 9.99 -9.14
N ASP A 161 10.65 9.90 -10.30
CA ASP A 161 10.71 8.68 -11.12
C ASP A 161 11.29 7.50 -10.34
N GLN A 162 12.39 7.71 -9.60
CA GLN A 162 13.00 6.67 -8.78
C GLN A 162 12.13 6.33 -7.56
N SER A 163 11.47 7.30 -6.93
CA SER A 163 10.51 7.05 -5.85
C SER A 163 9.31 6.23 -6.33
N GLN A 164 8.77 6.54 -7.52
CA GLN A 164 7.72 5.74 -8.14
C GLN A 164 8.18 4.32 -8.45
N SER A 165 9.47 4.14 -8.76
CA SER A 165 10.13 2.85 -8.97
C SER A 165 10.50 2.13 -7.65
N GLY A 166 10.25 2.73 -6.49
CA GLY A 166 10.54 2.15 -5.17
C GLY A 166 11.94 2.47 -4.62
N HIS A 167 12.78 3.20 -5.35
CA HIS A 167 14.18 3.51 -5.01
C HIS A 167 14.34 4.85 -4.27
N VAL A 168 13.46 5.14 -3.31
CA VAL A 168 13.40 6.45 -2.64
C VAL A 168 14.66 6.75 -1.83
N LEU A 169 15.22 5.78 -1.10
CA LEU A 169 16.36 6.05 -0.21
C LEU A 169 17.61 6.36 -1.03
N LEU A 170 17.87 5.54 -2.04
CA LEU A 170 19.05 5.67 -2.87
C LEU A 170 18.99 6.92 -3.75
N ALA A 171 17.83 7.24 -4.34
CA ALA A 171 17.67 8.43 -5.16
C ALA A 171 17.94 9.73 -4.39
N TYR A 172 17.40 9.83 -3.17
CA TYR A 172 17.67 10.98 -2.31
C TYR A 172 19.15 11.06 -1.94
N PHE A 173 19.76 9.95 -1.54
CA PHE A 173 21.17 9.93 -1.17
C PHE A 173 22.11 10.29 -2.33
N ASP A 174 21.90 9.71 -3.52
CA ASP A 174 22.74 9.96 -4.70
C ASP A 174 22.51 11.35 -5.31
N SER A 175 21.39 12.01 -4.99
CA SER A 175 21.16 13.43 -5.34
C SER A 175 22.01 14.41 -4.52
N LEU A 176 22.65 13.96 -3.43
CA LEU A 176 23.46 14.82 -2.58
C LEU A 176 24.89 15.05 -3.14
N PRO A 177 25.47 16.25 -2.93
CA PRO A 177 26.87 16.52 -3.22
C PRO A 177 27.82 15.49 -2.57
N PRO A 178 28.98 15.17 -3.18
CA PRO A 178 29.92 14.21 -2.61
C PRO A 178 30.37 14.54 -1.17
N LYS A 179 30.59 15.83 -0.87
CA LYS A 179 30.90 16.29 0.49
C LYS A 179 29.80 15.88 1.47
N TYR A 180 28.54 16.08 1.10
CA TYR A 180 27.39 15.84 1.97
C TYR A 180 27.23 14.34 2.23
N ARG A 181 27.43 13.51 1.21
CA ARG A 181 27.46 12.04 1.37
C ARG A 181 28.56 11.58 2.32
N ALA A 182 29.76 12.17 2.21
CA ALA A 182 30.87 11.88 3.12
C ALA A 182 30.58 12.33 4.56
N ASP A 183 29.92 13.47 4.74
CA ASP A 183 29.51 13.97 6.06
C ASP A 183 28.51 13.01 6.74
N LEU A 184 27.51 12.52 6.01
CA LEU A 184 26.54 11.53 6.49
C LEU A 184 27.22 10.19 6.84
N ASP A 185 28.12 9.71 5.99
CA ASP A 185 28.93 8.51 6.27
C ASP A 185 29.74 8.68 7.56
N GLY A 186 30.33 9.85 7.78
CA GLY A 186 31.03 10.19 9.02
C GLY A 186 30.13 10.23 10.26
N VAL A 187 28.88 10.70 10.14
CA VAL A 187 27.89 10.66 11.24
C VAL A 187 27.54 9.22 11.58
N VAL A 188 27.24 8.39 10.58
CA VAL A 188 26.86 6.98 10.80
C VAL A 188 28.01 6.19 11.41
N LYS A 189 29.24 6.37 10.93
CA LYS A 189 30.43 5.73 11.50
C LYS A 189 30.67 6.14 12.95
N ALA A 190 30.54 7.43 13.27
CA ALA A 190 30.63 7.89 14.65
C ALA A 190 29.55 7.28 15.56
N GLY A 191 28.40 6.90 15.00
CA GLY A 191 27.31 6.25 15.73
C GLY A 191 27.38 4.74 15.81
N ALA A 192 28.06 4.09 14.87
CA ALA A 192 28.28 2.65 14.89
C ALA A 192 29.08 2.23 16.13
N ASP A 193 30.05 3.04 16.55
CA ASP A 193 30.86 2.80 17.76
C ASP A 193 30.04 2.92 19.06
N THR A 194 28.94 3.68 19.04
CA THR A 194 28.06 3.93 20.19
C THR A 194 26.74 3.19 20.08
N LEU A 195 26.65 2.22 19.17
CA LEU A 195 25.42 1.51 18.84
C LEU A 195 24.98 0.59 19.98
N ASP A 196 23.86 0.92 20.61
CA ASP A 196 23.19 0.07 21.59
C ASP A 196 22.08 -0.73 20.89
N VAL A 197 22.41 -1.96 20.51
CA VAL A 197 21.49 -2.87 19.81
C VAL A 197 20.22 -3.12 20.62
N ALA A 198 20.31 -3.13 21.96
CA ALA A 198 19.14 -3.33 22.82
C ALA A 198 18.19 -2.13 22.78
N LYS A 199 18.72 -0.90 22.72
CA LYS A 199 17.88 0.30 22.54
C LYS A 199 17.27 0.36 21.15
N ILE A 200 18.01 -0.03 20.10
CA ILE A 200 17.46 -0.10 18.75
C ILE A 200 16.31 -1.11 18.70
N ASP A 201 16.49 -2.30 19.28
CA ASP A 201 15.41 -3.30 19.36
C ASP A 201 14.23 -2.80 20.22
N ALA A 202 14.49 -2.06 21.31
CA ALA A 202 13.42 -1.46 22.11
C ALA A 202 12.60 -0.43 21.32
N THR A 203 13.25 0.39 20.47
CA THR A 203 12.59 1.44 19.69
C THR A 203 11.94 0.92 18.41
N LEU A 204 12.64 0.08 17.64
CA LEU A 204 12.22 -0.39 16.31
C LEU A 204 11.67 -1.81 16.31
N GLY A 205 12.04 -2.64 17.29
CA GLY A 205 11.59 -4.03 17.41
C GLY A 205 10.07 -4.19 17.44
N PRO A 206 9.27 -3.32 18.11
CA PRO A 206 7.81 -3.40 18.03
C PRO A 206 7.27 -3.27 16.60
N LEU A 207 7.83 -2.34 15.82
CA LEU A 207 7.43 -2.12 14.42
C LEU A 207 7.85 -3.31 13.54
N TYR A 208 9.07 -3.81 13.72
CA TYR A 208 9.56 -5.00 13.01
C TYR A 208 8.70 -6.23 13.33
N ARG A 209 8.41 -6.49 14.62
CA ARG A 209 7.57 -7.62 15.05
C ARG A 209 6.16 -7.55 14.51
N LEU A 210 5.54 -6.37 14.50
CA LEU A 210 4.24 -6.17 13.88
C LEU A 210 4.28 -6.48 12.37
N ALA A 211 5.29 -5.97 11.68
CA ALA A 211 5.48 -6.21 10.25
C ALA A 211 5.71 -7.70 9.94
N ASP A 212 6.57 -8.36 10.71
CA ASP A 212 6.84 -9.80 10.62
C ASP A 212 5.57 -10.63 10.90
N LEU A 213 4.80 -10.25 11.92
CA LEU A 213 3.53 -10.89 12.24
C LEU A 213 2.51 -10.73 11.10
N ILE A 214 2.39 -9.55 10.49
CA ILE A 214 1.48 -9.34 9.36
C ILE A 214 1.83 -10.27 8.20
N VAL A 215 3.12 -10.40 7.88
CA VAL A 215 3.59 -11.26 6.79
C VAL A 215 3.40 -12.74 7.13
N THR A 216 3.69 -13.16 8.36
CA THR A 216 3.62 -14.57 8.79
C THR A 216 2.22 -15.02 9.20
N ARG A 217 1.28 -14.11 9.44
CA ARG A 217 -0.12 -14.38 9.82
C ARG A 217 -1.13 -13.91 8.76
N GLN A 218 -0.70 -13.73 7.51
CA GLN A 218 -1.56 -13.16 6.46
C GLN A 218 -2.86 -13.94 6.24
N ASN A 219 -2.85 -15.28 6.31
CA ASN A 219 -4.07 -16.08 6.12
C ASN A 219 -5.08 -15.79 7.24
N TRP A 220 -4.59 -15.63 8.47
CA TRP A 220 -5.44 -15.27 9.61
C TRP A 220 -5.99 -13.85 9.47
N ILE A 221 -5.18 -12.89 9.01
CA ILE A 221 -5.63 -11.52 8.76
C ILE A 221 -6.75 -11.48 7.71
N PHE A 222 -6.51 -12.09 6.54
CA PHE A 222 -7.45 -12.00 5.41
C PHE A 222 -8.65 -12.96 5.53
N SER A 223 -8.60 -13.96 6.39
CA SER A 223 -9.77 -14.80 6.73
C SER A 223 -10.72 -14.14 7.74
N HIS A 224 -10.36 -12.99 8.30
CA HIS A 224 -11.21 -12.30 9.27
C HIS A 224 -12.58 -11.90 8.66
N PRO A 225 -13.71 -12.05 9.39
CA PRO A 225 -15.04 -11.75 8.86
C PRO A 225 -15.16 -10.36 8.22
N ARG A 226 -14.58 -9.32 8.85
CA ARG A 226 -14.59 -7.96 8.28
C ARG A 226 -13.87 -7.85 6.93
N MET A 227 -12.80 -8.63 6.71
CA MET A 227 -12.07 -8.63 5.43
C MET A 227 -12.85 -9.41 4.36
N GLN A 228 -13.51 -10.50 4.75
CA GLN A 228 -14.35 -11.31 3.88
C GLN A 228 -15.65 -10.61 3.45
N MET A 229 -16.06 -9.56 4.16
CA MET A 229 -17.20 -8.72 3.78
C MET A 229 -16.89 -7.73 2.65
N LEU A 230 -15.61 -7.53 2.33
CA LEU A 230 -15.19 -6.65 1.25
C LEU A 230 -15.37 -7.35 -0.09
N ASP A 231 -15.57 -6.58 -1.16
CA ASP A 231 -15.52 -7.14 -2.50
C ASP A 231 -14.10 -7.60 -2.86
N GLU A 232 -13.99 -8.50 -3.82
CA GLU A 232 -12.72 -9.14 -4.21
C GLU A 232 -11.66 -8.12 -4.63
N GLN A 233 -12.04 -7.06 -5.35
CA GLN A 233 -11.09 -6.03 -5.79
C GLN A 233 -10.55 -5.21 -4.61
N THR A 234 -11.43 -4.80 -3.69
CA THR A 234 -11.03 -4.09 -2.48
C THR A 234 -10.15 -4.98 -1.59
N GLN A 235 -10.49 -6.26 -1.45
CA GLN A 235 -9.69 -7.22 -0.68
C GLN A 235 -8.29 -7.38 -1.28
N GLN A 236 -8.16 -7.57 -2.60
CA GLN A 236 -6.87 -7.68 -3.28
C GLN A 236 -6.03 -6.40 -3.15
N THR A 237 -6.67 -5.23 -3.25
CA THR A 237 -6.01 -3.94 -3.07
C THR A 237 -5.48 -3.80 -1.65
N LEU A 238 -6.32 -4.04 -0.64
CA LEU A 238 -5.89 -4.01 0.76
C LEU A 238 -4.81 -5.02 1.07
N GLN A 239 -4.91 -6.24 0.51
CA GLN A 239 -3.88 -7.25 0.66
C GLN A 239 -2.54 -6.76 0.12
N THR A 240 -2.53 -6.20 -1.10
CA THR A 240 -1.34 -5.61 -1.71
C THR A 240 -0.77 -4.49 -0.83
N LEU A 241 -1.61 -3.58 -0.34
CA LEU A 241 -1.18 -2.46 0.49
C LEU A 241 -0.60 -2.92 1.83
N ILE A 242 -1.32 -3.78 2.56
CA ILE A 242 -0.93 -4.25 3.88
C ILE A 242 0.36 -5.08 3.79
N LEU A 243 0.43 -6.03 2.85
CA LEU A 243 1.59 -6.90 2.70
C LEU A 243 2.81 -6.14 2.18
N SER A 244 2.63 -5.17 1.28
CA SER A 244 3.74 -4.35 0.79
C SER A 244 4.24 -3.39 1.88
N ALA A 245 3.35 -2.76 2.64
CA ALA A 245 3.74 -1.93 3.79
C ALA A 245 4.50 -2.76 4.83
N ALA A 246 3.96 -3.92 5.23
CA ALA A 246 4.60 -4.80 6.19
C ALA A 246 5.95 -5.33 5.67
N GLY A 247 6.02 -5.79 4.42
CA GLY A 247 7.26 -6.23 3.79
C GLY A 247 8.33 -5.12 3.74
N SER A 248 7.93 -3.90 3.38
CA SER A 248 8.84 -2.75 3.37
C SER A 248 9.38 -2.44 4.77
N LEU A 249 8.54 -2.43 5.81
CA LEU A 249 8.95 -2.21 7.19
C LEU A 249 9.85 -3.33 7.71
N ARG A 250 9.49 -4.59 7.44
CA ARG A 250 10.26 -5.77 7.84
C ARG A 250 11.68 -5.73 7.25
N ASN A 251 11.81 -5.43 5.96
CA ASN A 251 13.11 -5.38 5.28
C ASN A 251 13.89 -4.09 5.63
N ALA A 252 13.20 -2.97 5.84
CA ALA A 252 13.81 -1.71 6.25
C ALA A 252 14.38 -1.77 7.67
N LEU A 253 13.69 -2.46 8.58
CA LEU A 253 13.98 -2.55 10.02
C LEU A 253 14.62 -3.89 10.41
N ASP A 254 15.17 -4.63 9.44
CA ASP A 254 15.84 -5.89 9.68
C ASP A 254 16.98 -5.71 10.71
N PRO A 255 16.91 -6.37 11.88
CA PRO A 255 17.87 -6.16 12.96
C PRO A 255 19.31 -6.51 12.56
N THR A 256 19.49 -7.40 11.58
CA THR A 256 20.82 -7.77 11.08
C THR A 256 21.48 -6.65 10.27
N ALA A 257 20.69 -5.71 9.75
CA ALA A 257 21.20 -4.55 9.01
C ALA A 257 21.68 -3.41 9.92
N PHE A 258 21.26 -3.39 11.19
CA PHE A 258 21.60 -2.37 12.18
C PHE A 258 22.53 -2.91 13.27
N THR A 259 23.60 -3.59 12.86
CA THR A 259 24.68 -3.98 13.77
C THR A 259 25.86 -3.03 13.64
N ALA A 260 26.67 -2.92 14.70
CA ALA A 260 27.87 -2.10 14.68
C ALA A 260 28.86 -2.58 13.60
N GLU A 261 28.94 -3.89 13.39
CA GLU A 261 29.76 -4.49 12.33
C GLU A 261 29.27 -4.08 10.93
N THR A 262 27.96 -4.15 10.67
CA THR A 262 27.40 -3.76 9.38
C THR A 262 27.55 -2.25 9.14
N LEU A 263 27.16 -1.40 10.11
CA LEU A 263 27.17 0.05 9.94
C LEU A 263 28.58 0.67 9.97
N GLY A 264 29.51 0.10 10.75
CA GLY A 264 30.89 0.55 10.83
C GLY A 264 31.80 -0.05 9.75
N GLY A 265 31.45 -1.23 9.24
CA GLY A 265 32.30 -2.04 8.36
C GLY A 265 32.21 -1.71 6.87
N MET A 266 31.18 -0.98 6.41
CA MET A 266 31.03 -0.61 4.99
C MET A 266 30.69 0.86 4.78
N PRO A 267 30.94 1.41 3.57
CA PRO A 267 30.46 2.74 3.21
C PRO A 267 28.94 2.86 3.33
N LEU A 268 28.46 3.98 3.87
CA LEU A 268 27.02 4.24 4.04
C LEU A 268 26.23 4.06 2.74
N ARG A 269 26.80 4.43 1.59
CA ARG A 269 26.15 4.24 0.29
C ARG A 269 25.85 2.77 0.01
N ASP A 270 26.80 1.87 0.28
CA ASP A 270 26.64 0.45 -0.01
C ASP A 270 25.59 -0.17 0.91
N TRP A 271 25.53 0.28 2.16
CA TRP A 271 24.46 -0.06 3.08
C TRP A 271 23.09 0.42 2.58
N ILE A 272 22.99 1.67 2.11
CA ILE A 272 21.76 2.23 1.52
C ILE A 272 21.34 1.42 0.31
N VAL A 273 22.25 1.08 -0.61
CA VAL A 273 21.95 0.24 -1.79
C VAL A 273 21.35 -1.10 -1.37
N GLN A 274 21.91 -1.76 -0.34
CA GLN A 274 21.38 -3.03 0.15
C GLN A 274 19.97 -2.87 0.74
N ARG A 275 19.74 -1.83 1.55
CA ARG A 275 18.42 -1.57 2.14
C ARG A 275 17.39 -1.19 1.08
N ASP A 276 17.76 -0.30 0.18
CA ASP A 276 16.93 0.18 -0.92
C ASP A 276 16.52 -0.97 -1.84
N SER A 277 17.46 -1.85 -2.24
CA SER A 277 17.13 -3.04 -3.03
C SER A 277 16.17 -4.01 -2.32
N ALA A 278 16.24 -4.12 -1.00
CA ALA A 278 15.37 -5.01 -0.23
C ALA A 278 13.95 -4.45 -0.06
N ILE A 279 13.78 -3.12 -0.04
CA ILE A 279 12.48 -2.46 0.14
C ILE A 279 11.83 -2.05 -1.19
N ALA A 280 12.60 -1.85 -2.26
CA ALA A 280 12.12 -1.28 -3.51
C ALA A 280 10.94 -2.05 -4.13
N PRO A 281 10.93 -3.40 -4.21
CA PRO A 281 9.78 -4.14 -4.72
C PRO A 281 8.48 -3.86 -3.95
N HIS A 282 8.57 -3.69 -2.64
CA HIS A 282 7.43 -3.37 -1.79
C HIS A 282 6.96 -1.94 -1.97
N LEU A 283 7.88 -0.98 -2.03
CA LEU A 283 7.53 0.42 -2.28
C LEU A 283 6.94 0.61 -3.68
N TYR A 284 7.46 -0.09 -4.69
CA TYR A 284 6.90 -0.12 -6.04
C TYR A 284 5.48 -0.71 -6.09
N ALA A 285 5.23 -1.77 -5.32
CA ALA A 285 3.88 -2.32 -5.19
C ALA A 285 2.91 -1.31 -4.52
N LEU A 286 3.37 -0.58 -3.48
CA LEU A 286 2.58 0.46 -2.81
C LEU A 286 2.25 1.63 -3.75
N THR A 287 3.22 2.14 -4.50
CA THR A 287 3.01 3.26 -5.43
C THR A 287 2.06 2.89 -6.57
N ASN A 288 2.11 1.66 -7.06
CA ASN A 288 1.15 1.18 -8.08
C ASN A 288 -0.26 0.95 -7.52
N ALA A 289 -0.37 0.56 -6.24
CA ALA A 289 -1.66 0.36 -5.58
C ALA A 289 -2.32 1.68 -5.15
N LEU A 290 -1.53 2.71 -4.85
CA LEU A 290 -1.99 4.06 -4.50
C LEU A 290 -1.64 5.04 -5.63
N PRO A 291 -2.55 5.33 -6.57
CA PRO A 291 -2.26 6.28 -7.64
C PRO A 291 -1.99 7.66 -7.04
N THR A 292 -0.71 8.01 -6.87
CA THR A 292 -0.29 9.36 -6.51
C THR A 292 -0.37 10.21 -7.77
N GLY A 293 -1.06 11.34 -7.71
CA GLY A 293 -0.96 12.34 -8.77
C GLY A 293 0.51 12.73 -8.94
N GLY A 294 1.09 12.44 -10.10
CA GLY A 294 2.47 12.78 -10.40
C GLY A 294 2.70 14.28 -10.19
N ALA A 295 3.87 14.63 -9.66
CA ALA A 295 4.23 16.02 -9.46
C ALA A 295 4.62 16.64 -10.81
N THR A 296 4.26 17.91 -11.01
CA THR A 296 4.78 18.72 -12.12
C THR A 296 5.76 19.75 -11.61
N TYR A 297 6.77 20.03 -12.41
CA TYR A 297 7.90 20.89 -12.07
C TYR A 297 8.05 21.98 -13.13
N GLU A 298 7.98 23.23 -12.70
CA GLU A 298 8.08 24.40 -13.58
C GLU A 298 9.08 25.39 -12.99
N GLU A 299 9.87 26.06 -13.84
CA GLU A 299 10.71 27.17 -13.39
C GLU A 299 9.81 28.32 -12.91
N TYR A 300 10.04 28.78 -11.68
CA TYR A 300 9.32 29.91 -11.12
C TYR A 300 10.04 31.22 -11.46
N VAL A 301 9.46 32.00 -12.36
CA VAL A 301 9.95 33.34 -12.71
C VAL A 301 9.21 34.38 -11.88
N GLU A 302 9.92 35.03 -10.96
CA GLU A 302 9.38 36.10 -10.12
C GLU A 302 8.87 37.25 -11.01
N GLY A 303 7.56 37.53 -10.93
CA GLY A 303 6.89 38.52 -11.80
C GLY A 303 5.98 37.93 -12.88
N GLN A 304 6.04 36.62 -13.17
CA GLN A 304 4.98 35.91 -13.91
C GLN A 304 3.82 35.50 -13.00
N GLN A 305 3.39 36.38 -12.07
CA GLN A 305 2.05 36.26 -11.53
C GLN A 305 1.09 36.45 -12.71
N HIS A 306 0.56 35.35 -13.22
CA HIS A 306 -0.53 35.37 -14.18
C HIS A 306 -1.62 36.29 -13.64
N GLY A 307 -1.75 37.48 -14.23
CA GLY A 307 -2.92 38.36 -14.09
C GLY A 307 -4.18 37.74 -14.69
N ASN A 308 -4.38 36.43 -14.52
CA ASN A 308 -5.45 35.65 -15.10
C ASN A 308 -5.94 34.52 -14.18
N SER A 309 -5.87 34.69 -12.86
CA SER A 309 -6.83 34.02 -11.98
C SER A 309 -8.15 34.80 -12.02
N GLY A 310 -8.79 34.81 -13.21
CA GLY A 310 -10.15 35.29 -13.44
C GLY A 310 -11.22 34.38 -12.83
N TYR A 311 -10.99 33.91 -11.60
CA TYR A 311 -12.02 33.35 -10.73
C TYR A 311 -12.40 34.41 -9.69
N GLY A 312 -12.86 35.55 -10.19
CA GLY A 312 -13.85 36.34 -9.48
C GLY A 312 -15.18 35.60 -9.59
N MET A 313 -15.37 34.56 -8.78
CA MET A 313 -16.72 34.25 -8.31
C MET A 313 -17.04 35.34 -7.29
N GLU A 314 -17.50 36.50 -7.75
CA GLU A 314 -18.34 37.33 -6.89
C GLU A 314 -19.54 36.46 -6.51
N PRO A 315 -19.77 36.20 -5.22
CA PRO A 315 -21.04 35.62 -4.82
C PRO A 315 -22.07 36.73 -5.01
N GLU A 316 -22.81 36.66 -6.11
CA GLU A 316 -24.02 37.43 -6.36
C GLU A 316 -25.09 36.97 -5.34
N PHE A 317 -24.91 37.37 -4.07
CA PHE A 317 -25.96 37.31 -3.05
C PHE A 317 -26.94 38.46 -3.32
N GLY A 318 -27.77 38.29 -4.35
CA GLY A 318 -29.03 39.01 -4.45
C GLY A 318 -30.02 38.45 -3.41
N PRO A 319 -30.78 39.30 -2.69
CA PRO A 319 -31.84 38.83 -1.79
C PRO A 319 -32.98 38.25 -2.64
N VAL A 320 -33.18 36.94 -2.56
CA VAL A 320 -34.37 36.29 -3.11
C VAL A 320 -35.52 36.53 -2.13
N GLU A 321 -36.50 37.35 -2.54
CA GLU A 321 -37.76 37.52 -1.84
C GLU A 321 -38.54 36.19 -1.78
N PRO A 322 -39.22 35.87 -0.67
CA PRO A 322 -40.00 34.64 -0.57
C PRO A 322 -41.38 34.81 -1.21
N GLU A 323 -41.55 34.34 -2.45
CA GLU A 323 -42.87 34.13 -3.03
C GLU A 323 -43.52 32.83 -2.51
N GLY A 324 -44.60 33.00 -1.74
CA GLY A 324 -45.90 32.35 -1.97
C GLY A 324 -46.09 30.83 -1.76
N PRO A 325 -47.23 30.39 -1.17
CA PRO A 325 -47.51 28.98 -0.94
C PRO A 325 -47.96 28.25 -2.23
N VAL A 326 -47.38 27.07 -2.43
CA VAL A 326 -47.64 26.15 -3.54
C VAL A 326 -49.00 25.45 -3.35
N GLY A 327 -49.88 25.59 -4.35
CA GLY A 327 -51.11 24.80 -4.52
C GLY A 327 -50.87 23.49 -5.32
N PRO A 328 -51.80 22.52 -5.30
CA PRO A 328 -51.52 21.13 -5.67
C PRO A 328 -51.93 20.74 -7.10
N ALA A 329 -51.27 19.66 -7.58
CA ALA A 329 -51.67 18.72 -8.66
C ALA A 329 -51.70 19.31 -10.10
N ASP A 330 -51.28 18.63 -11.18
CA ASP A 330 -51.49 17.23 -11.59
C ASP A 330 -50.58 16.85 -12.81
N PRO A 331 -50.60 15.60 -13.33
CA PRO A 331 -49.54 14.91 -14.10
C PRO A 331 -49.77 14.82 -15.63
N LEU A 332 -48.94 13.99 -16.31
CA LEU A 332 -48.94 13.49 -17.72
C LEU A 332 -47.89 14.20 -18.61
N GLY A 333 -46.75 13.60 -19.00
CA GLY A 333 -46.54 12.50 -19.97
C GLY A 333 -45.84 13.06 -21.25
N PRO A 334 -45.48 12.28 -22.29
CA PRO A 334 -44.84 10.97 -22.35
C PRO A 334 -43.64 10.87 -23.36
N ALA A 335 -42.96 9.71 -23.31
CA ALA A 335 -42.29 8.91 -24.36
C ALA A 335 -41.78 9.51 -25.69
N GLY A 336 -40.56 9.09 -26.08
CA GLY A 336 -40.04 9.15 -27.45
C GLY A 336 -38.95 8.10 -27.70
N ASP A 337 -39.22 7.19 -28.63
CA ASP A 337 -38.49 5.96 -29.01
C ASP A 337 -37.15 6.15 -29.78
N PRO A 338 -36.34 5.07 -29.91
CA PRO A 338 -35.04 5.07 -30.59
C PRO A 338 -35.11 4.68 -32.06
N MET A 339 -34.20 5.23 -32.89
CA MET A 339 -34.05 4.88 -34.30
C MET A 339 -32.82 3.99 -34.54
N ALA A 340 -33.04 2.93 -35.31
CA ALA A 340 -32.11 1.88 -35.67
C ALA A 340 -31.55 2.03 -37.10
N GLY A 341 -30.35 1.47 -37.32
CA GLY A 341 -29.89 0.91 -38.60
C GLY A 341 -28.85 1.73 -39.40
N PRO A 342 -28.21 1.14 -40.44
CA PRO A 342 -27.54 -0.17 -40.42
C PRO A 342 -26.15 -0.19 -41.13
N ALA A 343 -25.39 -1.24 -40.82
CA ALA A 343 -24.57 -2.14 -41.67
C ALA A 343 -23.55 -1.65 -42.74
N ASP A 344 -22.41 -2.35 -42.72
CA ASP A 344 -21.71 -3.02 -43.83
C ASP A 344 -20.28 -2.60 -44.25
N ALA A 345 -19.39 -3.60 -44.06
CA ALA A 345 -18.37 -4.12 -45.00
C ALA A 345 -16.93 -3.48 -45.02
N PRO A 346 -15.93 -4.10 -45.69
CA PRO A 346 -14.90 -4.94 -45.04
C PRO A 346 -13.45 -4.46 -45.32
N GLY A 347 -12.45 -5.17 -44.74
CA GLY A 347 -11.01 -4.83 -44.74
C GLY A 347 -10.29 -4.70 -46.10
N PRO A 348 -8.95 -4.50 -46.13
CA PRO A 348 -8.06 -5.66 -46.02
C PRO A 348 -6.65 -5.40 -45.39
N ALA A 349 -5.89 -6.49 -45.42
CA ALA A 349 -4.59 -6.85 -44.88
C ALA A 349 -3.33 -6.05 -45.30
N MET A 350 -2.19 -6.55 -44.79
CA MET A 350 -0.75 -6.31 -45.08
C MET A 350 -0.07 -5.56 -43.91
N GLY A 351 1.03 -5.98 -43.29
CA GLY A 351 2.13 -6.90 -43.63
C GLY A 351 3.43 -6.25 -43.07
N PRO A 352 4.47 -7.02 -42.66
CA PRO A 352 5.57 -6.50 -41.82
C PRO A 352 6.85 -6.14 -42.61
N ALA A 353 7.62 -5.15 -42.15
CA ALA A 353 9.04 -4.89 -42.49
C ALA A 353 9.61 -3.89 -41.46
N ALA A 354 10.60 -4.21 -40.60
CA ALA A 354 12.03 -4.41 -40.86
C ALA A 354 12.79 -3.14 -41.30
N GLY A 355 13.68 -2.65 -40.43
CA GLY A 355 15.00 -2.12 -40.83
C GLY A 355 15.29 -0.63 -40.57
N PRO A 356 16.50 -0.28 -40.07
CA PRO A 356 16.83 1.02 -39.49
C PRO A 356 17.32 2.03 -40.53
N ALA A 357 17.10 3.32 -40.29
CA ALA A 357 17.67 4.40 -41.09
C ALA A 357 18.41 5.42 -40.22
N VAL A 358 19.66 5.62 -40.62
CA VAL A 358 20.69 6.51 -40.10
C VAL A 358 20.28 7.98 -40.31
N SER A 359 20.33 8.80 -39.25
CA SER A 359 20.21 10.26 -39.37
C SER A 359 21.59 10.90 -39.65
N PRO A 360 21.68 11.85 -40.60
CA PRO A 360 22.93 12.53 -40.94
C PRO A 360 23.18 13.80 -40.11
N ALA A 361 24.46 14.05 -39.88
CA ALA A 361 25.19 15.32 -39.79
C ALA A 361 24.51 16.53 -39.10
N ALA A 362 25.07 16.87 -37.94
CA ALA A 362 24.90 18.13 -37.24
C ALA A 362 25.35 19.33 -38.09
N THR A 363 24.56 20.40 -38.04
CA THR A 363 24.94 21.75 -38.46
C THR A 363 25.41 22.51 -37.22
N PRO A 364 26.52 23.27 -37.24
CA PRO A 364 26.99 24.03 -36.09
C PRO A 364 26.11 25.28 -35.94
N ASP A 365 25.22 25.27 -34.94
CA ASP A 365 24.42 26.44 -34.59
C ASP A 365 25.26 27.44 -33.78
N ALA A 366 25.03 28.71 -34.10
CA ALA A 366 25.79 29.85 -33.68
C ALA A 366 25.64 30.11 -32.17
N GLY A 367 26.74 30.56 -31.57
CA GLY A 367 26.89 30.79 -30.13
C GLY A 367 25.74 31.61 -29.52
N LYS A 368 24.84 30.88 -28.85
CA LYS A 368 23.98 31.43 -27.82
C LYS A 368 24.88 31.76 -26.64
N LYS A 369 25.05 33.05 -26.38
CA LYS A 369 25.81 33.57 -25.24
C LYS A 369 25.12 33.06 -23.96
N GLU A 370 25.68 32.01 -23.36
CA GLU A 370 25.24 31.47 -22.07
C GLU A 370 25.24 32.62 -21.06
N ALA A 371 24.05 32.98 -20.58
CA ALA A 371 23.94 33.78 -19.37
C ALA A 371 24.64 33.02 -18.24
N PRO A 372 25.31 33.70 -17.29
CA PRO A 372 25.93 33.02 -16.17
C PRO A 372 24.88 32.12 -15.52
N GLU A 373 25.16 30.81 -15.44
CA GLU A 373 24.31 29.87 -14.72
C GLU A 373 24.15 30.43 -13.31
N SER A 374 22.93 30.84 -12.97
CA SER A 374 22.62 31.23 -11.60
C SER A 374 22.77 29.99 -10.73
N ASP A 375 23.58 30.07 -9.67
CA ASP A 375 23.72 28.98 -8.70
C ASP A 375 22.43 28.75 -7.90
N THR A 376 21.39 29.59 -8.08
CA THR A 376 20.07 29.41 -7.47
C THR A 376 18.97 29.35 -8.52
N MET A 377 17.95 28.50 -8.27
CA MET A 377 16.76 28.34 -9.12
C MET A 377 15.53 28.16 -8.24
N LYS A 378 14.44 28.90 -8.53
CA LYS A 378 13.14 28.68 -7.90
C LYS A 378 12.34 27.71 -8.76
N VAL A 379 11.88 26.60 -8.22
CA VAL A 379 11.07 25.60 -8.91
C VAL A 379 9.69 25.53 -8.28
N LYS A 380 8.65 25.75 -9.07
CA LYS A 380 7.27 25.51 -8.66
C LYS A 380 6.97 24.03 -8.81
N VAL A 381 6.72 23.36 -7.69
CA VAL A 381 6.28 21.97 -7.64
C VAL A 381 4.77 21.95 -7.45
N THR A 382 4.03 21.31 -8.35
CA THR A 382 2.57 21.16 -8.23
C THR A 382 2.21 19.69 -8.08
N GLN A 383 1.53 19.35 -6.99
CA GLN A 383 1.07 18.00 -6.70
C GLN A 383 -0.35 18.05 -6.12
N ASN A 384 -1.26 17.23 -6.65
CA ASN A 384 -2.66 17.17 -6.21
C ASN A 384 -3.35 18.55 -6.16
N GLY A 385 -3.03 19.44 -7.12
CA GLY A 385 -3.58 20.80 -7.19
C GLY A 385 -2.99 21.81 -6.21
N GLN A 386 -2.07 21.40 -5.33
CA GLN A 386 -1.31 22.29 -4.46
C GLN A 386 0.04 22.61 -5.10
N SER A 387 0.41 23.89 -5.11
CA SER A 387 1.72 24.34 -5.61
C SER A 387 2.56 24.89 -4.47
N ILE A 388 3.84 24.50 -4.42
CA ILE A 388 4.87 25.08 -3.55
C ILE A 388 6.00 25.62 -4.40
N ILE A 389 6.68 26.66 -3.94
CA ILE A 389 7.90 27.18 -4.57
C ILE A 389 9.07 26.67 -3.74
N LEU A 390 9.92 25.85 -4.37
CA LEU A 390 11.13 25.31 -3.79
C LEU A 390 12.32 26.10 -4.32
N GLU A 391 13.09 26.72 -3.44
CA GLU A 391 14.36 27.34 -3.81
C GLU A 391 15.46 26.28 -3.78
N MET A 392 16.11 26.06 -4.93
CA MET A 392 17.20 25.13 -5.12
C MET A 392 18.52 25.90 -5.25
N LEU A 393 19.59 25.34 -4.70
CA LEU A 393 20.96 25.85 -4.77
C LEU A 393 21.85 24.76 -5.39
N ARG A 394 22.72 25.16 -6.32
CA ARG A 394 23.72 24.27 -6.91
C ARG A 394 24.96 24.22 -6.02
N VAL A 395 25.35 23.03 -5.60
CA VAL A 395 26.54 22.75 -4.78
C VAL A 395 27.29 21.58 -5.40
N ASP A 396 28.54 21.81 -5.81
CA ASP A 396 29.41 20.80 -6.45
C ASP A 396 28.75 20.06 -7.65
N ASP A 397 28.05 20.80 -8.52
CA ASP A 397 27.26 20.27 -9.65
C ASP A 397 25.97 19.51 -9.29
N PHE A 398 25.53 19.52 -8.03
CA PHE A 398 24.26 18.94 -7.59
C PHE A 398 23.26 20.02 -7.18
N TRP A 399 21.99 19.81 -7.49
CA TRP A 399 20.91 20.70 -7.05
C TRP A 399 20.27 20.18 -5.77
N ILE A 400 20.36 20.97 -4.70
CA ILE A 400 19.76 20.67 -3.40
C ILE A 400 18.86 21.83 -2.95
N PRO A 401 17.88 21.59 -2.06
CA PRO A 401 17.11 22.68 -1.48
C PRO A 401 18.00 23.68 -0.74
N LYS A 402 17.81 24.97 -1.00
CA LYS A 402 18.58 26.05 -0.37
C LYS A 402 18.51 26.00 1.16
N SER A 403 17.34 25.70 1.71
CA SER A 403 17.14 25.54 3.16
C SER A 403 18.01 24.42 3.76
N MET A 404 18.29 23.36 3.01
CA MET A 404 19.19 22.30 3.44
C MET A 404 20.64 22.78 3.38
N ALA A 405 21.04 23.41 2.27
CA ALA A 405 22.41 23.90 2.09
C ALA A 405 22.82 24.94 3.15
N ASP A 406 21.93 25.90 3.42
CA ASP A 406 22.19 27.01 4.37
C ASP A 406 22.38 26.50 5.82
N HIS A 407 21.87 25.32 6.16
CA HIS A 407 21.91 24.74 7.51
C HIS A 407 22.71 23.43 7.60
N TRP A 408 23.38 23.02 6.52
CA TRP A 408 24.01 21.70 6.43
C TRP A 408 25.09 21.48 7.49
N ASP A 409 26.09 22.37 7.56
CA ASP A 409 27.22 22.21 8.48
C ASP A 409 26.75 22.20 9.95
N GLN A 410 25.76 23.04 10.31
CA GLN A 410 25.15 23.03 11.64
C GLN A 410 24.40 21.72 11.92
N THR A 411 23.68 21.20 10.94
CA THR A 411 22.93 19.94 11.05
C THR A 411 23.88 18.76 11.24
N ILE A 412 24.97 18.69 10.48
CA ILE A 412 25.98 17.64 10.61
C ILE A 412 26.70 17.74 11.96
N ALA A 413 27.09 18.93 12.40
CA ALA A 413 27.73 19.12 13.70
C ALA A 413 26.81 18.67 14.85
N SER A 414 25.54 19.08 14.83
CA SER A 414 24.55 18.68 15.83
C SER A 414 24.27 17.18 15.79
N SER A 415 24.17 16.57 14.61
CA SER A 415 23.98 15.13 14.47
C SER A 415 25.18 14.35 15.00
N LYS A 416 26.42 14.76 14.70
CA LYS A 416 27.63 14.15 15.28
C LYS A 416 27.65 14.28 16.80
N GLU A 417 27.33 15.45 17.35
CA GLU A 417 27.25 15.67 18.80
C GLU A 417 26.20 14.77 19.46
N LYS A 418 24.99 14.69 18.89
CA LYS A 418 23.92 13.81 19.39
C LYS A 418 24.31 12.34 19.33
N VAL A 419 24.88 11.90 18.21
CA VAL A 419 25.28 10.51 18.00
C VAL A 419 26.42 10.09 18.94
N THR A 420 27.39 10.98 19.17
CA THR A 420 28.50 10.72 20.10
C THR A 420 28.06 10.75 21.58
N THR A 421 27.11 11.63 21.92
CA THR A 421 26.65 11.80 23.32
C THR A 421 25.57 10.79 23.71
N SER A 422 24.63 10.51 22.81
CA SER A 422 23.40 9.76 23.08
C SER A 422 23.28 8.48 22.27
N GLY A 423 24.24 8.18 21.39
CA GLY A 423 24.19 7.04 20.48
C GLY A 423 23.39 7.31 19.21
N LEU A 424 23.49 6.40 18.24
CA LEU A 424 22.73 6.46 16.98
C LEU A 424 21.20 6.50 17.23
N THR A 425 20.74 5.95 18.35
CA THR A 425 19.31 5.92 18.71
C THR A 425 18.71 7.31 18.82
N SER A 426 19.50 8.32 19.19
CA SER A 426 19.04 9.71 19.26
C SER A 426 18.58 10.30 17.92
N LEU A 427 19.01 9.72 16.79
CA LEU A 427 18.53 10.11 15.46
C LEU A 427 17.18 9.47 15.11
N ILE A 428 16.85 8.32 15.71
CA ILE A 428 15.59 7.59 15.51
C ILE A 428 14.59 7.81 16.65
N ASP A 429 14.99 8.46 17.75
CA ASP A 429 14.15 8.91 18.87
C ASP A 429 13.24 10.09 18.47
N HIS A 430 12.65 10.02 17.29
CA HIS A 430 11.62 10.94 16.87
C HIS A 430 10.38 10.68 17.74
N PRO A 431 9.79 11.69 18.42
CA PRO A 431 8.67 11.49 19.34
C PRO A 431 7.50 10.73 18.72
N VAL A 432 7.29 10.89 17.42
CA VAL A 432 6.24 10.16 16.69
C VAL A 432 6.54 8.67 16.58
N LEU A 433 7.78 8.26 16.30
CA LEU A 433 8.14 6.85 16.20
C LEU A 433 8.08 6.16 17.56
N VAL A 434 8.55 6.84 18.62
CA VAL A 434 8.46 6.32 20.00
C VAL A 434 7.01 6.20 20.44
N THR A 435 6.18 7.23 20.18
CA THR A 435 4.75 7.19 20.48
C THR A 435 4.05 6.08 19.69
N LEU A 436 4.37 5.92 18.42
CA LEU A 436 3.82 4.86 17.58
C LEU A 436 4.23 3.48 18.09
N GLY A 437 5.51 3.26 18.38
CA GLY A 437 6.01 1.99 18.92
C GLY A 437 5.38 1.61 20.25
N THR A 438 5.23 2.57 21.17
CA THR A 438 4.57 2.35 22.46
C THR A 438 3.07 2.06 22.33
N MET A 439 2.38 2.72 21.39
CA MET A 439 0.97 2.43 21.08
C MET A 439 0.77 1.06 20.43
N LEU A 440 1.70 0.63 19.58
CA LEU A 440 1.61 -0.65 18.86
C LEU A 440 2.04 -1.85 19.68
N GLN A 441 2.87 -1.66 20.73
CA GLN A 441 3.35 -2.76 21.57
C GLN A 441 2.22 -3.64 22.13
N PRO A 442 1.18 -3.12 22.82
CA PRO A 442 0.10 -3.96 23.33
C PRO A 442 -0.69 -4.66 22.22
N MET A 443 -0.86 -4.02 21.06
CA MET A 443 -1.53 -4.63 19.90
C MET A 443 -0.71 -5.81 19.37
N THR A 444 0.60 -5.61 19.21
CA THR A 444 1.53 -6.62 18.71
C THR A 444 1.57 -7.82 19.65
N THR A 445 1.73 -7.59 20.97
CA THR A 445 1.73 -8.66 21.97
C THR A 445 0.42 -9.45 21.99
N SER A 446 -0.73 -8.79 21.86
CA SER A 446 -2.03 -9.48 21.80
C SER A 446 -2.12 -10.41 20.59
N LEU A 447 -1.68 -9.95 19.42
CA LEU A 447 -1.69 -10.73 18.19
C LEU A 447 -0.67 -11.87 18.21
N GLU A 448 0.52 -11.64 18.75
CA GLU A 448 1.57 -12.66 18.90
C GLU A 448 1.15 -13.80 19.83
N SER A 449 0.35 -13.49 20.86
CA SER A 449 -0.10 -14.49 21.83
C SER A 449 -1.16 -15.45 21.29
N ALA A 450 -1.79 -15.13 20.15
CA ALA A 450 -2.82 -15.96 19.55
C ALA A 450 -2.24 -17.26 18.98
N SER A 451 -2.75 -18.39 19.47
CA SER A 451 -2.31 -19.73 19.06
C SER A 451 -3.02 -20.24 17.79
N ASN A 452 -4.18 -19.65 17.47
CA ASN A 452 -5.03 -20.04 16.36
C ASN A 452 -5.75 -18.82 15.76
N ALA A 453 -6.40 -19.03 14.61
CA ALA A 453 -7.08 -17.96 13.86
C ALA A 453 -8.22 -17.30 14.67
N GLU A 454 -8.95 -18.04 15.50
CA GLU A 454 -10.07 -17.50 16.27
C GLU A 454 -9.59 -16.53 17.36
N GLU A 455 -8.58 -16.91 18.15
CA GLU A 455 -7.92 -16.01 19.11
C GLU A 455 -7.32 -14.78 18.42
N PHE A 456 -6.74 -14.97 17.23
CA PHE A 456 -6.17 -13.88 16.45
C PHE A 456 -7.25 -12.90 15.97
N HIS A 457 -8.39 -13.42 15.48
CA HIS A 457 -9.54 -12.61 15.07
C HIS A 457 -10.12 -11.82 16.24
N GLN A 458 -10.23 -12.42 17.42
CA GLN A 458 -10.68 -11.72 18.63
C GLN A 458 -9.74 -10.56 19.00
N SER A 459 -8.43 -10.77 18.92
CA SER A 459 -7.43 -9.71 19.12
C SER A 459 -7.56 -8.60 18.07
N MET A 460 -7.75 -8.94 16.79
CA MET A 460 -7.95 -7.95 15.73
C MET A 460 -9.21 -7.11 15.91
N GLU A 461 -10.31 -7.69 16.41
CA GLU A 461 -11.54 -6.95 16.67
C GLU A 461 -11.31 -5.82 17.70
N SER A 462 -10.51 -6.07 18.74
CA SER A 462 -10.10 -5.03 19.69
C SER A 462 -9.30 -3.92 19.00
N ILE A 463 -8.36 -4.28 18.12
CA ILE A 463 -7.54 -3.33 17.36
C ILE A 463 -8.43 -2.49 16.45
N PHE A 464 -9.36 -3.09 15.71
CA PHE A 464 -10.25 -2.33 14.83
C PHE A 464 -11.09 -1.29 15.59
N GLN A 465 -11.57 -1.62 16.80
CA GLN A 465 -12.30 -0.66 17.62
C GLN A 465 -11.39 0.50 18.09
N GLN A 466 -10.14 0.21 18.46
CA GLN A 466 -9.16 1.24 18.82
C GLN A 466 -8.77 2.10 17.61
N THR A 467 -8.53 1.51 16.44
CA THR A 467 -8.19 2.23 15.22
C THR A 467 -9.34 3.12 14.75
N GLN A 468 -10.59 2.71 14.89
CA GLN A 468 -11.74 3.57 14.58
C GLN A 468 -11.77 4.82 15.48
N MET A 469 -11.49 4.66 16.77
CA MET A 469 -11.38 5.78 17.70
C MET A 469 -10.23 6.71 17.32
N LEU A 470 -9.05 6.16 17.04
CA LEU A 470 -7.88 6.93 16.63
C LEU A 470 -8.12 7.64 15.29
N ALA A 471 -8.69 6.96 14.30
CA ALA A 471 -9.02 7.52 13.00
C ALA A 471 -10.03 8.66 13.13
N SER A 472 -11.03 8.56 14.01
CA SER A 472 -11.96 9.66 14.27
C SER A 472 -11.27 10.86 14.93
N THR A 473 -10.34 10.61 15.85
CA THR A 473 -9.54 11.65 16.52
C THR A 473 -8.60 12.33 15.53
N LEU A 474 -7.86 11.56 14.74
CA LEU A 474 -6.99 12.06 13.69
C LEU A 474 -7.78 12.76 12.60
N ALA A 475 -8.93 12.27 12.18
CA ALA A 475 -9.79 12.95 11.21
C ALA A 475 -10.33 14.28 11.76
N SER A 476 -10.64 14.36 13.05
CA SER A 476 -11.04 15.61 13.70
C SER A 476 -9.90 16.65 13.78
N LEU A 477 -8.66 16.17 13.93
CA LEU A 477 -7.45 16.99 13.92
C LEU A 477 -7.03 17.37 12.48
N ALA A 478 -7.12 16.42 11.55
CA ALA A 478 -6.77 16.54 10.13
C ALA A 478 -7.81 17.35 9.33
N GLY A 479 -9.07 17.38 9.75
CA GLY A 479 -10.07 18.35 9.28
C GLY A 479 -9.66 19.81 9.54
N ASN A 480 -8.73 20.03 10.47
CA ASN A 480 -8.01 21.29 10.68
C ASN A 480 -6.53 21.27 10.22
N ALA A 481 -6.02 20.13 9.77
CA ALA A 481 -4.61 19.88 9.46
C ALA A 481 -4.43 19.14 8.12
N SER A 482 -5.08 19.61 7.06
CA SER A 482 -4.85 19.18 5.66
C SER A 482 -3.44 19.52 5.11
N GLY A 483 -2.48 19.77 6.00
CA GLY A 483 -1.05 19.87 5.71
C GLY A 483 -0.30 18.74 6.40
N PHE A 484 -0.44 17.51 5.91
CA PHE A 484 0.55 16.49 6.22
C PHE A 484 1.89 16.94 5.63
N SER A 485 2.93 16.91 6.46
CA SER A 485 4.22 17.55 6.23
C SER A 485 4.95 16.97 5.03
N ASN A 486 5.21 17.83 4.06
CA ASN A 486 6.25 17.60 3.06
C ASN A 486 7.61 17.52 3.81
N PRO A 487 8.48 16.51 3.59
CA PRO A 487 9.81 16.44 4.23
C PRO A 487 10.69 17.67 3.96
N TRP A 488 10.33 18.46 2.95
CA TRP A 488 10.99 19.71 2.58
C TRP A 488 10.41 20.97 3.26
N GLN A 489 9.37 20.85 4.09
CA GLN A 489 8.90 21.97 4.89
C GLN A 489 9.86 22.20 6.07
N PRO A 490 10.50 23.38 6.20
CA PRO A 490 11.16 23.72 7.44
C PRO A 490 10.13 23.66 8.57
N ALA A 491 10.52 23.13 9.73
CA ALA A 491 9.70 23.15 10.93
C ALA A 491 9.18 24.59 11.11
N SER A 492 7.88 24.80 10.91
CA SER A 492 7.32 26.14 11.02
C SER A 492 7.51 26.56 12.48
N SER A 493 8.48 27.42 12.75
CA SER A 493 8.58 28.09 14.03
C SER A 493 7.24 28.79 14.21
N SER A 494 6.44 28.34 15.18
CA SER A 494 5.19 28.98 15.55
C SER A 494 5.53 30.37 16.06
N SER A 495 5.60 31.34 15.16
CA SER A 495 5.62 32.76 15.46
C SER A 495 4.24 33.10 16.00
N THR A 496 4.03 32.87 17.29
CA THR A 496 2.93 33.47 18.04
C THR A 496 3.04 34.98 17.90
N ASN A 497 2.22 35.54 17.01
CA ASN A 497 2.10 36.98 16.79
C ASN A 497 1.53 37.63 18.07
N PRO A 498 2.32 38.35 18.87
CA PRO A 498 1.86 38.92 20.13
C PRO A 498 1.28 40.31 19.87
N LYS A 499 0.26 40.41 19.02
CA LYS A 499 -0.44 41.67 18.75
C LYS A 499 -1.94 41.46 18.62
N ASN A 500 -2.56 40.85 19.63
CA ASN A 500 -3.95 41.17 19.94
C ASN A 500 -4.31 40.79 21.38
N ARG A 501 -3.89 41.60 22.35
CA ARG A 501 -4.40 41.51 23.73
C ARG A 501 -4.60 42.90 24.30
N ASN A 502 -5.53 43.64 23.71
CA ASN A 502 -6.10 44.84 24.33
C ASN A 502 -7.62 44.68 24.42
N GLY A 503 -8.13 44.81 25.65
CA GLY A 503 -9.50 45.28 25.88
C GLY A 503 -10.52 44.26 26.38
N ARG A 504 -10.47 43.91 27.66
CA ARG A 504 -11.62 44.03 28.59
C ARG A 504 -11.20 43.61 30.00
N ARG A 505 -10.83 44.62 30.80
CA ARG A 505 -10.79 44.52 32.26
C ARG A 505 -12.22 44.74 32.77
N SER A 506 -12.89 43.67 33.17
CA SER A 506 -13.97 43.78 34.15
C SER A 506 -13.33 43.68 35.53
N ARG A 507 -13.46 44.77 36.29
CA ARG A 507 -13.15 44.82 37.72
C ARG A 507 -14.19 43.99 38.46
N GLU A 508 -13.76 42.99 39.22
CA GLU A 508 -14.49 42.53 40.40
C GLU A 508 -13.65 42.76 41.66
N PRO A 509 -14.28 43.09 42.80
CA PRO A 509 -13.58 43.55 43.99
C PRO A 509 -13.36 42.41 45.01
N GLY A 510 -12.11 42.28 45.44
CA GLY A 510 -11.71 41.99 46.82
C GLY A 510 -12.22 40.71 47.47
N MET A 511 -11.34 39.70 47.57
CA MET A 511 -11.35 38.74 48.69
C MET A 511 -9.97 38.73 49.35
N PRO A 512 -9.89 38.73 50.70
CA PRO A 512 -8.64 38.80 51.45
C PRO A 512 -7.91 37.45 51.47
N ALA A 513 -6.58 37.55 51.50
CA ALA A 513 -5.63 36.45 51.61
C ALA A 513 -5.87 35.62 52.89
N MET A 514 -6.03 34.30 52.71
CA MET A 514 -5.79 33.34 53.79
C MET A 514 -4.39 32.75 53.61
N ASP A 515 -3.52 33.06 54.56
CA ASP A 515 -2.30 32.32 54.84
C ASP A 515 -2.64 30.88 55.20
N SER A 516 -1.97 29.91 54.57
CA SER A 516 -1.94 28.53 55.02
C SER A 516 -0.49 28.09 55.20
N PRO A 517 -0.13 27.52 56.36
CA PRO A 517 1.25 27.26 56.75
C PRO A 517 1.82 25.99 56.11
N ALA A 518 3.15 26.00 55.98
CA ALA A 518 3.99 24.91 55.53
C ALA A 518 3.76 23.62 56.34
N MET A 519 3.56 22.51 55.63
CA MET A 519 3.77 21.16 56.18
C MET A 519 5.06 20.58 55.58
N GLU A 520 6.08 20.45 56.42
CA GLU A 520 7.17 19.49 56.27
C GLU A 520 6.62 18.05 56.30
N PRO A 521 7.14 17.14 55.47
CA PRO A 521 7.13 15.72 55.79
C PRO A 521 8.50 15.29 56.34
N ALA A 522 8.49 14.87 57.60
CA ALA A 522 9.56 14.15 58.26
C ALA A 522 9.79 12.78 57.59
N MET A 523 11.04 12.47 57.25
CA MET A 523 11.49 11.11 56.96
C MET A 523 11.98 10.43 58.24
N PRO A 524 11.63 9.15 58.50
CA PRO A 524 12.40 8.32 59.39
C PRO A 524 13.42 7.47 58.60
N ALA A 525 14.66 7.51 59.07
CA ALA A 525 15.72 6.58 58.72
C ALA A 525 15.35 5.14 59.09
N MET A 526 15.68 4.19 58.20
CA MET A 526 15.90 2.80 58.59
C MET A 526 17.27 2.35 58.09
N GLU A 527 18.19 2.23 59.05
CA GLU A 527 19.40 1.43 58.97
C GLU A 527 19.09 -0.06 59.22
N GLY A 528 19.74 -0.93 58.45
CA GLY A 528 20.35 -2.16 58.96
C GLY A 528 19.50 -3.44 58.97
N SER A 529 19.88 -4.42 58.14
CA SER A 529 20.50 -5.65 58.63
C SER A 529 20.88 -6.59 57.48
N ALA A 530 22.12 -7.05 57.53
CA ALA A 530 22.69 -8.10 56.70
C ALA A 530 22.05 -9.48 56.98
N GLY A 531 22.13 -10.37 55.99
CA GLY A 531 21.81 -11.79 56.13
C GLY A 531 21.81 -12.54 54.80
N ALA A 532 22.99 -12.96 54.34
CA ALA A 532 23.19 -14.02 53.35
C ALA A 532 22.94 -15.41 54.02
N PRO A 533 22.92 -16.57 53.34
CA PRO A 533 23.58 -16.94 52.08
C PRO A 533 22.70 -16.94 50.81
#